data_AF-A0AAW4TZM5-F1
#
_entry.id   AF-A0AAW4TZM5-F1
#
_cell.length_a   1.000
_cell.length_b   1.000
_cell.length_c   1.000
_cell.angle_alpha   90.00
_cell.angle_beta   90.00
_cell.angle_gamma   90.00
#
_symmetry.space_group_name_H-M   'P 1'
#
loop_
_entity.id
_entity.type
_entity.pdbx_description
1 polymer ?
#
loop_
_entity_poly.entity_id
_entity_poly.type
_entity_poly.pdbx_seq_one_letter_code
_entity_poly.pdbx_strand_id
1 'polypeptide(L)'
;MFTVVGMYLIDTAGRKKLMAVGSGLMVLFVLGISFSYANNYQLLMLIFVMCFTSCFAFSMGPIPWIMIPELFPTYLRGRATGICTVFLWGTSWAIGQFAPMLISSIGGMGTFLVFA
;
A
#
# COMPACT_ATOMS: atom_id res chain seq x y z
N MET A 1 17.46 5.23 -2.63
CA MET A 1 17.92 4.19 -3.59
C MET A 1 16.77 3.32 -4.09
N PHE A 2 15.87 2.80 -3.24
CA PHE A 2 14.70 2.04 -3.70
C PHE A 2 13.83 2.82 -4.71
N THR A 3 13.46 4.07 -4.40
CA THR A 3 12.60 4.92 -5.26
C THR A 3 13.07 5.11 -6.71
N VAL A 4 14.39 5.06 -6.99
CA VAL A 4 14.94 5.24 -8.34
C VAL A 4 14.76 4.00 -9.21
N VAL A 5 14.92 2.80 -8.63
CA VAL A 5 14.70 1.52 -9.33
C VAL A 5 13.21 1.33 -9.65
N GLY A 6 12.33 1.82 -8.78
CA GLY A 6 10.88 1.85 -9.00
C GLY A 6 10.44 2.68 -10.20
N MET A 7 11.02 3.86 -10.38
CA MET A 7 10.71 4.73 -11.51
C MET A 7 11.07 4.08 -12.85
N TYR A 8 12.19 3.36 -12.91
CA TYR A 8 12.58 2.60 -14.11
C TYR A 8 11.61 1.45 -14.44
N LEU A 9 11.12 0.74 -13.42
CA LEU A 9 10.14 -0.35 -13.61
C LEU A 9 8.75 0.17 -14.00
N ILE A 10 8.36 1.35 -13.52
CA ILE A 10 7.11 2.04 -13.88
C ILE A 10 7.05 2.38 -15.37
N ASP A 11 8.17 2.82 -15.95
CA ASP A 11 8.23 3.21 -17.37
C ASP A 11 8.14 2.02 -18.33
N THR A 12 8.46 0.80 -17.88
CA THR A 12 8.58 -0.37 -18.79
C THR A 12 7.34 -1.30 -18.74
N ALA A 13 6.61 -1.36 -17.63
CA ALA A 13 5.63 -2.44 -17.38
C ALA A 13 4.15 -2.11 -17.69
N GLY A 14 3.81 -0.84 -17.93
CA GLY A 14 2.44 -0.41 -18.17
C GLY A 14 1.62 -0.26 -16.88
N ARG A 15 1.09 0.95 -16.68
CA ARG A 15 0.54 1.48 -15.42
C ARG A 15 -0.54 0.61 -14.75
N LYS A 16 -1.42 -0.04 -15.53
CA LYS A 16 -2.47 -0.94 -15.02
C LYS A 16 -1.95 -2.31 -14.59
N LYS A 17 -0.99 -2.88 -15.33
CA LYS A 17 -0.41 -4.21 -15.02
C LYS A 17 0.44 -4.13 -13.76
N LEU A 18 1.16 -3.01 -13.57
CA LEU A 18 1.96 -2.79 -12.38
C LEU A 18 1.12 -2.64 -11.10
N MET A 19 -0.04 -1.98 -11.16
CA MET A 19 -0.97 -1.93 -10.02
C MET A 19 -1.47 -3.31 -9.62
N ALA A 20 -1.89 -4.14 -10.59
CA ALA A 20 -2.42 -5.48 -10.31
C ALA A 20 -1.35 -6.44 -9.77
N VAL A 21 -0.13 -6.40 -10.32
CA VAL A 21 0.99 -7.20 -9.82
C VAL A 21 1.43 -6.72 -8.44
N GLY A 22 1.48 -5.39 -8.23
CA GLY A 22 1.82 -4.80 -6.94
C GLY A 22 0.83 -5.17 -5.84
N SER A 23 -0.48 -5.14 -6.10
CA SER A 23 -1.49 -5.57 -5.13
C SER A 23 -1.41 -7.07 -4.85
N GLY A 24 -1.15 -7.90 -5.86
CA GLY A 24 -0.97 -9.35 -5.68
C GLY A 24 0.24 -9.69 -4.81
N LEU A 25 1.37 -9.00 -5.01
CA LEU A 25 2.57 -9.16 -4.19
C LEU A 25 2.35 -8.67 -2.75
N MET A 26 1.62 -7.57 -2.56
CA MET A 26 1.29 -7.05 -1.22
C MET A 26 0.50 -8.06 -0.40
N VAL A 27 -0.54 -8.69 -0.95
CA VAL A 27 -1.32 -9.73 -0.26
C VAL A 27 -0.42 -10.89 0.15
N LEU A 28 0.48 -11.33 -0.73
CA LEU A 28 1.41 -12.43 -0.46
C LEU A 28 2.37 -12.09 0.70
N PHE A 29 2.90 -10.87 0.74
CA PHE A 29 3.77 -10.43 1.83
C PHE A 29 3.02 -10.24 3.16
N VAL A 30 1.77 -9.77 3.15
CA VAL A 30 0.96 -9.67 4.38
C VAL A 30 0.60 -11.04 4.96
N LEU A 31 0.34 -12.04 4.12
CA LEU A 31 0.19 -13.43 4.57
C LEU A 31 1.50 -13.96 5.19
N GLY A 32 2.65 -13.62 4.61
CA GLY A 32 3.98 -13.94 5.17
C GLY A 32 4.25 -13.28 6.52
N ILE A 33 3.83 -12.02 6.70
CA ILE A 33 3.90 -11.30 7.99
C ILE A 33 3.02 -12.01 9.03
N SER A 34 1.79 -12.38 8.65
CA SER A 34 0.83 -13.05 9.54
C SER A 34 1.34 -14.42 10.01
N PHE A 35 1.95 -15.20 9.11
CA PHE A 35 2.55 -16.49 9.45
C PHE A 35 3.82 -16.36 10.29
N SER A 36 4.66 -15.35 10.03
CA SER A 36 5.88 -15.09 10.81
C SER A 36 5.57 -14.61 12.23
N TYR A 37 4.47 -13.86 12.39
CA TYR A 37 3.94 -13.45 13.70
C TYR A 37 3.43 -14.65 14.51
N ALA A 38 2.77 -15.63 13.87
CA ALA A 38 2.29 -16.86 14.52
C ALA A 38 3.41 -17.67 15.19
N ASN A 39 4.57 -17.74 14.52
CA ASN A 39 5.68 -18.60 14.90
C ASN A 39 6.81 -17.84 15.64
N ASN A 40 6.60 -16.57 15.99
CA ASN A 40 7.59 -15.70 16.65
C ASN A 40 8.93 -15.53 15.90
N TYR A 41 8.94 -15.62 14.56
CA TYR A 41 10.14 -15.37 13.76
C TYR A 41 10.33 -13.86 13.49
N GLN A 42 10.90 -13.16 14.47
CA GLN A 42 11.04 -11.70 14.44
C GLN A 42 11.89 -11.17 13.25
N LEU A 43 12.94 -11.90 12.87
CA LEU A 43 13.80 -11.53 11.74
C LEU A 43 13.06 -11.69 10.40
N LEU A 44 12.27 -12.76 10.26
CA LEU A 44 11.53 -13.07 9.04
C LEU A 44 10.36 -12.09 8.84
N MET A 45 9.71 -11.71 9.95
CA MET A 45 8.68 -10.66 9.96
C MET A 45 9.23 -9.31 9.45
N LEU A 46 10.41 -8.89 9.91
CA LEU A 46 11.05 -7.66 9.44
C LEU A 46 11.32 -7.70 7.93
N ILE A 47 11.82 -8.82 7.41
CA ILE A 47 12.07 -9.00 5.98
C ILE A 47 10.78 -8.86 5.18
N PHE A 48 9.69 -9.51 5.61
CA PHE A 48 8.41 -9.41 4.90
C PHE A 48 7.79 -8.01 4.96
N VAL A 49 7.92 -7.30 6.08
CA VAL A 49 7.48 -5.89 6.18
C VAL A 49 8.27 -5.00 5.23
N MET A 50 9.60 -5.15 5.18
CA MET A 50 10.45 -4.36 4.27
C MET A 50 10.12 -4.64 2.79
N CYS A 51 9.88 -5.90 2.43
CA CYS A 51 9.43 -6.28 1.10
C CYS A 51 8.06 -5.69 0.77
N PHE A 52 7.09 -5.77 1.69
CA PHE A 52 5.77 -5.16 1.54
C PHE A 52 5.89 -3.64 1.31
N THR A 53 6.65 -2.92 2.14
CA THR A 53 6.85 -1.48 2.01
C THR A 53 7.53 -1.12 0.68
N SER A 54 8.48 -1.95 0.22
CA SER A 54 9.13 -1.72 -1.09
C SER A 54 8.14 -1.87 -2.26
N CYS A 55 7.29 -2.90 -2.25
CA CYS A 55 6.23 -3.08 -3.25
C CYS A 55 5.19 -1.96 -3.18
N PHE A 56 4.83 -1.50 -1.98
CA PHE A 56 3.94 -0.37 -1.77
C PHE A 56 4.49 0.93 -2.36
N ALA A 57 5.76 1.22 -2.09
CA ALA A 57 6.43 2.40 -2.61
C ALA A 57 6.46 2.45 -4.15
N PHE A 58 6.54 1.29 -4.82
CA PHE A 58 6.57 1.22 -6.28
C PHE A 58 5.21 1.22 -6.95
N SER A 59 4.18 0.65 -6.30
CA SER A 59 2.85 0.54 -6.89
C SER A 59 1.92 1.65 -6.42
N MET A 60 1.57 1.66 -5.13
CA MET A 60 0.58 2.58 -4.58
C MET A 60 1.14 3.97 -4.28
N GLY A 61 2.47 4.12 -4.25
CA GLY A 61 3.14 5.38 -3.97
C GLY A 61 2.90 6.46 -5.03
N PRO A 62 3.39 6.31 -6.28
CA PRO A 62 3.29 7.35 -7.31
C PRO A 62 2.11 7.16 -8.28
N ILE A 63 1.62 5.94 -8.50
CA ILE A 63 0.67 5.62 -9.58
C ILE A 63 -0.69 6.30 -9.41
N PRO A 64 -1.32 6.32 -8.22
CA PRO A 64 -2.61 6.99 -8.04
C PRO A 64 -2.52 8.49 -8.33
N TRP A 65 -1.43 9.14 -7.91
CA TRP A 65 -1.22 10.58 -8.14
C TRP A 65 -1.03 10.94 -9.60
N ILE A 66 -0.55 10.01 -10.41
CA ILE A 66 -0.38 10.18 -11.86
C ILE A 66 -1.68 9.83 -12.60
N MET A 67 -2.36 8.76 -12.20
CA MET A 67 -3.59 8.32 -12.89
C MET A 67 -4.81 9.20 -12.63
N ILE A 68 -4.98 9.74 -11.42
CA ILE A 68 -6.11 10.63 -11.09
C ILE A 68 -6.21 11.80 -12.08
N PRO A 69 -5.16 12.61 -12.32
CA PRO A 69 -5.24 13.70 -13.29
C PRO A 69 -5.36 13.25 -14.75
N GLU A 70 -5.02 12.01 -15.08
CA GLU A 70 -5.21 11.42 -16.42
C GLU A 70 -6.64 10.93 -16.69
N LEU A 71 -7.36 10.55 -15.64
CA LEU A 71 -8.75 10.07 -15.75
C LEU A 71 -9.75 11.23 -15.89
N PHE A 72 -9.42 12.41 -15.37
CA PHE A 72 -10.32 13.56 -15.35
C PHE A 72 -9.98 14.60 -16.43
N PRO A 73 -11.00 15.16 -17.12
CA PRO A 73 -10.79 16.22 -18.09
C PRO A 73 -10.25 17.49 -17.42
N THR A 74 -9.47 18.27 -18.16
CA THR A 74 -8.65 19.39 -17.66
C THR A 74 -9.41 20.43 -16.84
N TYR A 75 -10.70 20.64 -17.12
CA TYR A 75 -11.53 21.62 -16.42
C TYR A 75 -12.01 21.16 -15.03
N LEU A 76 -12.00 19.86 -14.74
CA LEU A 76 -12.43 19.28 -13.44
C LEU A 76 -11.27 18.75 -12.60
N ARG A 77 -10.06 18.65 -13.16
CA ARG A 77 -8.89 18.01 -12.56
C ARG A 77 -8.57 18.53 -11.15
N GLY A 78 -8.61 19.84 -10.93
CA GLY A 78 -8.29 20.44 -9.62
C GLY A 78 -9.31 20.09 -8.53
N ARG A 79 -10.61 20.03 -8.88
CA ARG A 79 -11.66 19.65 -7.91
C ARG A 79 -11.65 18.16 -7.64
N ALA A 80 -11.48 17.33 -8.67
CA ALA A 80 -11.45 15.88 -8.53
C ALA A 80 -10.24 15.41 -7.71
N THR A 81 -9.05 15.95 -7.97
CA THR A 81 -7.85 15.65 -7.18
C THR A 81 -8.02 16.02 -5.72
N GLY A 82 -8.57 17.21 -5.41
CA GLY A 82 -8.84 17.64 -4.04
C GLY A 82 -9.78 16.71 -3.27
N ILE A 83 -10.86 16.24 -3.89
CA ILE A 83 -11.78 15.27 -3.26
C ILE A 83 -11.05 13.96 -2.99
N CYS A 84 -10.28 13.44 -3.97
CA CYS A 84 -9.49 12.22 -3.78
C CYS A 84 -8.47 12.35 -2.64
N THR A 85 -7.81 13.50 -2.46
CA THR A 85 -6.89 13.71 -1.34
C THR A 85 -7.60 13.71 0.00
N VAL A 86 -8.78 14.33 0.10
CA VAL A 86 -9.56 14.33 1.35
C VAL A 86 -9.93 12.90 1.74
N PHE A 87 -10.39 12.08 0.79
CA PHE A 87 -10.66 10.66 1.06
C PHE A 87 -9.39 9.91 1.47
N LEU A 88 -8.27 10.12 0.77
CA LEU A 88 -6.99 9.47 1.09
C LEU A 88 -6.53 9.78 2.52
N TRP A 89 -6.53 11.06 2.89
CA TRP A 89 -6.13 11.49 4.23
C TRP A 89 -7.14 11.07 5.29
N GLY A 90 -8.44 11.08 4.97
CA GLY A 90 -9.49 10.59 5.86
C GLY A 90 -9.33 9.10 6.17
N THR A 91 -9.07 8.27 5.16
CA THR A 91 -8.78 6.85 5.35
C THR A 91 -7.47 6.64 6.14
N SER A 92 -6.44 7.44 5.87
CA SER A 92 -5.17 7.37 6.60
C SER A 92 -5.34 7.69 8.09
N TRP A 93 -6.13 8.73 8.40
CA TRP A 93 -6.50 9.06 9.77
C TRP A 93 -7.30 7.95 10.44
N ALA A 94 -8.30 7.39 9.74
CA ALA A 94 -9.10 6.28 10.25
C ALA A 94 -8.22 5.06 10.58
N ILE A 95 -7.35 4.63 9.65
CA ILE A 95 -6.41 3.53 9.89
C ILE A 95 -5.52 3.82 11.10
N GLY A 96 -5.01 5.05 11.25
CA GLY A 96 -4.20 5.45 12.40
C GLY A 96 -4.92 5.32 13.75
N GLN A 97 -6.25 5.54 13.78
CA GLN A 97 -7.05 5.38 15.00
C GLN A 97 -7.47 3.93 15.24
N PHE A 98 -7.88 3.21 14.19
CA PHE A 98 -8.38 1.84 14.32
C PHE A 98 -7.27 0.80 14.49
N ALA A 99 -6.07 1.03 13.94
CA ALA A 99 -4.94 0.10 14.06
C ALA A 99 -4.56 -0.23 15.52
N PRO A 100 -4.31 0.73 16.43
CA PRO A 100 -3.97 0.42 17.82
C PRO A 100 -5.12 -0.29 18.56
N MET A 101 -6.37 0.08 18.24
CA MET A 101 -7.56 -0.55 18.82
C MET A 101 -7.70 -2.01 18.38
N LEU A 102 -7.41 -2.32 17.11
CA LEU A 102 -7.43 -3.69 16.58
C LEU A 102 -6.30 -4.55 17.13
N ILE A 103 -5.08 -4.00 17.26
CA ILE A 103 -3.93 -4.69 17.85
C ILE A 103 -4.24 -5.11 19.30
N SER A 104 -4.93 -4.26 20.06
CA SER A 104 -5.30 -4.55 21.45
C SER A 104 -6.41 -5.59 21.61
N SER A 105 -7.27 -5.77 20.59
CA SER A 105 -8.46 -6.61 20.67
C SER A 105 -8.26 -8.01 20.07
N ILE A 106 -7.70 -8.07 18.85
CA ILE A 106 -7.61 -9.30 18.04
C ILE A 106 -6.16 -9.81 17.95
N GLY A 107 -5.19 -9.04 18.47
CA GLY A 107 -3.76 -9.32 18.36
C GLY A 107 -3.19 -8.94 16.98
N GLY A 108 -1.86 -8.88 16.90
CA GLY A 108 -1.16 -8.42 15.68
C GLY A 108 -1.55 -9.24 14.45
N MET A 109 -1.66 -10.56 14.58
CA MET A 109 -2.03 -11.47 13.48
C MET A 109 -3.36 -11.12 12.81
N GLY A 110 -4.45 -11.00 13.58
CA GLY A 110 -5.75 -10.68 12.99
C GLY A 110 -5.83 -9.25 12.48
N THR A 111 -5.05 -8.33 13.07
CA THR A 111 -4.94 -6.97 12.56
C THR A 111 -4.29 -6.92 11.19
N PHE A 112 -3.19 -7.66 10.99
CA PHE A 112 -2.53 -7.74 9.69
C PHE A 112 -3.41 -8.40 8.62
N LEU A 113 -4.25 -9.38 8.98
CA LEU A 113 -5.23 -9.97 8.04
C LEU A 113 -6.37 -9.03 7.67
N VAL A 114 -6.85 -8.19 8.58
CA VAL A 114 -7.92 -7.22 8.29
C VAL A 114 -7.43 -6.08 7.39
N PHE A 115 -6.15 -5.74 7.46
CA PHE A 115 -5.52 -4.72 6.61
C PHE A 115 -4.81 -5.29 5.36
N ALA A 116 -4.91 -6.60 5.10
CA ALA A 116 -4.38 -7.27 3.91
C ALA A 116 -5.23 -6.97 2.66
#